data_AF-A0A437S9B1-F1
#
_entry.id   AF-A0A437S9B1-F1
#
_cell.length_a   1.000
_cell.length_b   1.000
_cell.length_c   1.000
_cell.angle_alpha   90.00
_cell.angle_beta   90.00
_cell.angle_gamma   90.00
#
_symmetry.space_group_name_H-M   'P 1'
#
loop_
_entity.id
_entity.type
_entity.pdbx_description
1 polymer ?
#
loop_
_entity_poly.entity_id
_entity_poly.type
_entity_poly.pdbx_seq_one_letter_code
_entity_poly.pdbx_strand_id
1 'polypeptide(L)'
;MKKSILTLFLTLTLIFTGCSTDISEYKGSMDEETKTEIQDLIVNYEVINSFTPAIELDRSDVKELEGKEYVRIKKGYGYNSYENYKSIVENTFVKEEAERILTFSNYPNEHFKAIGDYIYVEKEYSNFFKEHNSPSQIALDTFDTLFKSNELLIVSYRTVEKFFFSDSVSEPRYLSLVNQGGKYLVANQKNIDSLGIIADYEDNKLIREHFNLSEDSSFLITKSNRINFDGVKEFFLYRVYVYENSEFILTKAAKVSKEYTIGKRSNPIISIEDLTVVEGKVLNSVFTELYPEDDQVLLLVAYVKDSDDNLIEDAGINFSSYGSFNSSELREDSYIIIPKYLDENTYLEDGEITYCLNDFYNALYGNYNIVLKDVSSHFKTQDIKSAYKLPEEVKVIELKSFTDYLQNR
;
A
#
# COMPACT_ATOMS: atom_id res chain seq x y z
N MET A 1 59.22 -3.50 -39.22
CA MET A 1 58.27 -4.35 -38.47
C MET A 1 58.66 -4.36 -37.00
N LYS A 2 57.88 -3.69 -36.15
CA LYS A 2 57.37 -4.20 -34.87
C LYS A 2 56.27 -3.22 -34.43
N LYS A 3 55.07 -3.77 -34.29
CA LYS A 3 53.80 -3.09 -34.04
C LYS A 3 53.72 -2.64 -32.58
N SER A 4 53.04 -1.52 -32.41
CA SER A 4 52.54 -0.93 -31.16
C SER A 4 51.76 -1.93 -30.31
N ILE A 5 51.91 -1.85 -28.98
CA ILE A 5 50.83 -2.07 -28.02
C ILE A 5 51.00 -1.02 -26.91
N LEU A 6 50.32 0.11 -27.10
CA LEU A 6 50.03 1.07 -26.03
C LEU A 6 48.76 0.55 -25.37
N THR A 7 48.89 -0.13 -24.23
CA THR A 7 47.74 -0.62 -23.47
C THR A 7 47.10 0.56 -22.74
N LEU A 8 46.13 1.17 -23.41
CA LEU A 8 45.20 2.12 -22.81
C LEU A 8 44.24 1.31 -21.92
N PHE A 9 44.51 1.24 -20.62
CA PHE A 9 43.51 0.77 -19.65
C PHE A 9 42.43 1.86 -19.53
N LEU A 10 41.43 1.82 -20.43
CA LEU A 10 40.11 2.37 -20.15
C LEU A 10 39.50 1.47 -19.06
N THR A 11 39.70 1.82 -17.79
CA THR A 11 38.69 1.47 -16.80
C THR A 11 37.48 2.32 -17.11
N LEU A 12 36.56 1.72 -17.87
CA LEU A 12 35.17 2.14 -17.98
C LEU A 12 34.59 2.05 -16.56
N THR A 13 34.71 3.13 -15.79
CA THR A 13 33.83 3.35 -14.64
C THR A 13 32.48 3.66 -15.26
N LEU A 14 31.71 2.61 -15.56
CA LEU A 14 30.27 2.69 -15.67
C LEU A 14 29.78 3.12 -14.29
N ILE A 15 29.80 4.43 -14.07
CA ILE A 15 29.00 5.08 -13.06
C ILE A 15 27.58 4.82 -13.55
N PHE A 16 26.97 3.74 -13.06
CA PHE A 16 25.53 3.73 -12.89
C PHE A 16 25.24 4.92 -11.98
N THR A 17 25.01 6.09 -12.56
CA THR A 17 24.27 7.15 -11.88
C THR A 17 22.87 6.57 -11.74
N GLY A 18 22.66 5.77 -10.70
CA GLY A 18 21.33 5.62 -10.16
C GLY A 18 20.81 7.03 -9.96
N CYS A 19 19.59 7.30 -10.42
CA CYS A 19 18.88 8.50 -10.05
C CYS A 19 18.68 8.47 -8.53
N SER A 20 19.70 8.80 -7.75
CA SER A 20 19.58 9.11 -6.34
C SER A 20 18.87 10.44 -6.28
N THR A 21 17.60 10.42 -5.91
CA THR A 21 16.82 11.63 -5.69
C THR A 21 17.44 12.39 -4.53
N ASP A 22 17.79 13.66 -4.73
CA ASP A 22 18.40 14.49 -3.70
C ASP A 22 17.35 14.80 -2.62
N ILE A 23 17.69 14.58 -1.35
CA ILE A 23 16.75 14.87 -0.26
C ILE A 23 16.35 16.34 -0.19
N SER A 24 17.18 17.24 -0.71
CA SER A 24 16.87 18.67 -0.79
C SER A 24 15.67 19.00 -1.69
N GLU A 25 15.23 18.05 -2.53
CA GLU A 25 14.00 18.17 -3.32
C GLU A 25 12.73 17.96 -2.49
N TYR A 26 12.84 17.38 -1.29
CA TYR A 26 11.71 17.11 -0.41
C TYR A 26 11.68 18.10 0.76
N LYS A 27 10.68 18.97 0.77
CA LYS A 27 10.39 19.85 1.89
C LYS A 27 8.98 19.60 2.39
N GLY A 28 8.88 19.12 3.61
CA GLY A 28 7.63 18.85 4.29
C GLY A 28 6.84 20.11 4.65
N SER A 29 5.54 19.94 4.81
CA SER A 29 4.52 20.96 5.09
C SER A 29 4.23 21.15 6.58
N MET A 30 4.76 20.29 7.46
CA MET A 30 4.47 20.32 8.88
C MET A 30 5.01 21.57 9.57
N ASP A 31 4.22 22.15 10.49
CA ASP A 31 4.64 23.27 11.32
C ASP A 31 5.69 22.86 12.37
N GLU A 32 6.57 23.79 12.74
CA GLU A 32 7.69 23.52 13.67
C GLU A 32 7.25 23.11 15.07
N GLU A 33 6.08 23.57 15.54
CA GLU A 33 5.53 23.20 16.85
C GLU A 33 5.13 21.72 16.84
N THR A 34 4.31 21.30 15.88
CA THR A 34 3.89 19.91 15.70
C THR A 34 5.10 19.01 15.44
N LYS A 35 6.06 19.44 14.60
CA LYS A 35 7.30 18.70 14.33
C LYS A 35 8.10 18.46 15.61
N THR A 36 8.27 19.48 16.43
CA THR A 36 8.97 19.38 17.73
C THR A 36 8.25 18.42 18.67
N GLU A 37 6.92 18.42 18.67
CA GLU A 37 6.11 17.55 19.52
C GLU A 37 6.26 16.06 19.17
N ILE A 38 6.35 15.72 17.88
CA ILE A 38 6.26 14.32 17.42
C ILE A 38 7.60 13.71 16.97
N GLN A 39 8.66 14.49 16.76
CA GLN A 39 9.93 13.96 16.23
C GLN A 39 10.51 12.82 17.07
N ASP A 40 10.51 12.95 18.39
CA ASP A 40 11.04 11.92 19.30
C ASP A 40 10.16 10.67 19.27
N LEU A 41 8.85 10.85 19.09
CA LEU A 41 7.90 9.75 18.94
C LEU A 41 8.17 8.98 17.64
N ILE A 42 8.43 9.66 16.51
CA ILE A 42 8.76 8.99 15.24
C ILE A 42 10.12 8.28 15.32
N VAL A 43 11.11 8.89 15.99
CA VAL A 43 12.39 8.25 16.28
C VAL A 43 12.21 6.97 17.08
N ASN A 44 11.42 7.03 18.15
CA ASN A 44 11.16 5.86 18.98
C ASN A 44 10.38 4.78 18.22
N TYR A 45 9.38 5.17 17.42
CA TYR A 45 8.63 4.26 16.56
C TYR A 45 9.55 3.49 15.60
N GLU A 46 10.43 4.19 14.88
CA GLU A 46 11.38 3.58 13.95
C GLU A 46 12.36 2.63 14.65
N VAL A 47 12.85 3.01 15.83
CA VAL A 47 13.72 2.13 16.62
C VAL A 47 13.02 0.80 16.96
N ILE A 48 11.75 0.86 17.35
CA ILE A 48 10.98 -0.30 17.81
C ILE A 48 10.56 -1.19 16.63
N ASN A 49 10.18 -0.60 15.49
CA ASN A 49 9.64 -1.34 14.35
C ASN A 49 10.67 -1.73 13.28
N SER A 50 11.72 -0.94 13.07
CA SER A 50 12.71 -1.19 12.00
C SER A 50 13.99 -1.88 12.48
N PHE A 51 14.17 -2.07 13.80
CA PHE A 51 15.41 -2.60 14.41
C PHE A 51 16.69 -1.86 14.02
N THR A 52 16.59 -0.56 13.86
CA THR A 52 17.62 0.28 13.28
C THR A 52 18.71 0.83 14.21
N PRO A 53 18.72 0.66 15.56
CA PRO A 53 19.90 1.09 16.29
C PRO A 53 21.05 0.08 16.12
N ALA A 54 22.28 0.58 16.17
CA ALA A 54 23.47 -0.23 16.35
C ALA A 54 23.37 -0.97 17.71
N ILE A 55 22.85 -2.19 17.68
CA ILE A 55 22.72 -3.06 18.86
C ILE A 55 24.05 -3.79 19.09
N GLU A 56 24.61 -3.63 20.28
CA GLU A 56 25.74 -4.42 20.76
C GLU A 56 25.21 -5.66 21.50
N LEU A 57 25.62 -6.85 21.08
CA LEU A 57 25.21 -8.11 21.71
C LEU A 57 26.27 -8.63 22.68
N ASP A 58 25.84 -9.14 23.83
CA ASP A 58 26.70 -9.91 24.73
C ASP A 58 26.66 -11.40 24.35
N ARG A 59 27.56 -11.81 23.46
CA ARG A 59 27.63 -13.19 22.97
C ARG A 59 28.05 -14.21 24.04
N SER A 60 28.46 -13.76 25.22
CA SER A 60 28.76 -14.63 26.35
C SER A 60 27.54 -14.92 27.23
N ASP A 61 26.47 -14.12 27.12
CA ASP A 61 25.22 -14.27 27.86
C ASP A 61 24.12 -14.78 26.92
N VAL A 62 24.00 -16.11 26.88
CA VAL A 62 23.05 -16.85 26.04
C VAL A 62 22.07 -17.62 26.93
N LYS A 63 20.80 -17.63 26.55
CA LYS A 63 19.73 -18.39 27.20
C LYS A 63 19.08 -19.34 26.20
N GLU A 64 18.69 -20.51 26.66
CA GLU A 64 17.89 -21.45 25.88
C GLU A 64 16.46 -21.43 26.41
N LEU A 65 15.50 -21.16 25.52
CA LEU A 65 14.07 -21.12 25.81
C LEU A 65 13.34 -21.82 24.67
N GLU A 66 12.50 -22.82 25.01
CA GLU A 66 11.66 -23.52 24.02
C GLU A 66 12.45 -24.11 22.83
N GLY A 67 13.69 -24.56 23.09
CA GLY A 67 14.57 -25.12 22.06
C GLY A 67 15.25 -24.08 21.15
N LYS A 68 15.11 -22.79 21.46
CA LYS A 68 15.75 -21.68 20.74
C LYS A 68 16.80 -21.00 21.63
N GLU A 69 17.90 -20.58 21.02
CA GLU A 69 18.96 -19.80 21.68
C GLU A 69 18.70 -18.30 21.54
N TYR A 70 18.86 -17.57 22.64
CA TYR A 70 18.68 -16.13 22.71
C TYR A 70 19.94 -15.47 23.26
N VAL A 71 20.41 -14.43 22.59
CA VAL A 71 21.63 -13.67 22.96
C VAL A 71 21.22 -12.34 23.58
N ARG A 72 21.84 -11.98 24.71
CA ARG A 72 21.53 -10.73 25.38
C ARG A 72 21.91 -9.51 24.54
N ILE A 73 21.05 -8.50 24.57
CA ILE A 73 21.38 -7.15 24.13
C ILE A 73 22.16 -6.44 25.24
N LYS A 74 23.41 -6.09 24.94
CA LYS A 74 24.31 -5.40 25.85
C LYS A 74 24.11 -3.89 25.81
N LYS A 75 23.92 -3.34 24.61
CA LYS A 75 23.64 -1.91 24.39
C LYS A 75 22.78 -1.71 23.16
N GLY A 76 21.98 -0.64 23.17
CA GLY A 76 21.18 -0.16 22.06
C GLY A 76 20.27 0.96 22.53
N TYR A 77 19.88 1.89 21.66
CA TYR A 77 18.92 2.93 22.05
C TYR A 77 17.61 2.27 22.48
N GLY A 78 17.23 2.45 23.74
CA GLY A 78 16.07 1.81 24.37
C GLY A 78 16.24 0.36 24.83
N TYR A 79 17.15 -0.42 24.25
CA TYR A 79 17.30 -1.85 24.57
C TYR A 79 18.27 -2.17 25.72
N ASN A 80 18.77 -1.17 26.44
CA ASN A 80 19.77 -1.36 27.50
C ASN A 80 19.22 -2.11 28.73
N SER A 81 17.91 -2.02 28.97
CA SER A 81 17.19 -2.77 30.00
C SER A 81 15.71 -2.90 29.61
N TYR A 82 15.01 -3.85 30.22
CA TYR A 82 13.57 -4.02 29.99
C TYR A 82 12.78 -2.77 30.42
N GLU A 83 13.12 -2.18 31.57
CA GLU A 83 12.43 -0.96 32.04
C GLU A 83 12.62 0.24 31.09
N ASN A 84 13.80 0.39 30.49
CA ASN A 84 14.04 1.45 29.50
C ASN A 84 13.21 1.21 28.22
N TYR A 85 13.20 -0.03 27.72
CA TYR A 85 12.41 -0.39 26.55
C TYR A 85 10.92 -0.19 26.80
N LYS A 86 10.43 -0.66 27.96
CA LYS A 86 9.06 -0.47 28.41
C LYS A 86 8.67 1.01 28.46
N SER A 87 9.50 1.84 29.09
CA SER A 87 9.27 3.28 29.15
C SER A 87 9.19 3.92 27.76
N ILE A 88 10.02 3.50 26.80
CA ILE A 88 9.96 4.03 25.43
C ILE A 88 8.67 3.57 24.74
N VAL A 89 8.31 2.29 24.84
CA VAL A 89 7.09 1.74 24.23
C VAL A 89 5.85 2.44 24.78
N GLU A 90 5.72 2.57 26.10
CA GLU A 90 4.59 3.25 26.77
C GLU A 90 4.53 4.75 26.45
N ASN A 91 5.65 5.37 26.09
CA ASN A 91 5.68 6.78 25.69
C ASN A 91 5.48 7.01 24.18
N THR A 92 5.48 5.95 23.38
CA THR A 92 5.39 6.01 21.91
C THR A 92 4.02 5.57 21.43
N PHE A 93 3.46 4.50 22.00
CA PHE A 93 2.23 3.88 21.54
C PHE A 93 1.06 4.14 22.49
N VAL A 94 -0.15 4.09 21.95
CA VAL A 94 -1.37 4.01 22.77
C VAL A 94 -1.34 2.74 23.64
N LYS A 95 -1.99 2.79 24.80
CA LYS A 95 -1.91 1.74 25.83
C LYS A 95 -2.09 0.30 25.29
N GLU A 96 -3.14 0.07 24.51
CA GLU A 96 -3.45 -1.26 23.97
C GLU A 96 -2.32 -1.80 23.06
N GLU A 97 -1.74 -0.92 22.26
CA GLU A 97 -0.64 -1.26 21.35
C GLU A 97 0.68 -1.44 22.11
N ALA A 98 0.93 -0.62 23.13
CA ALA A 98 2.07 -0.78 24.02
C ALA A 98 2.04 -2.14 24.73
N GLU A 99 0.89 -2.54 25.29
CA GLU A 99 0.70 -3.86 25.91
C GLU A 99 1.00 -4.98 24.92
N ARG A 100 0.49 -4.86 23.68
CA ARG A 100 0.72 -5.83 22.59
C ARG A 100 2.19 -5.94 22.18
N ILE A 101 2.94 -4.84 22.17
CA ILE A 101 4.37 -4.84 21.81
C ILE A 101 5.19 -5.48 22.94
N LEU A 102 4.86 -5.16 24.20
CA LEU A 102 5.59 -5.64 25.37
C LEU A 102 5.40 -7.13 25.66
N THR A 103 4.40 -7.78 25.07
CA THR A 103 4.26 -9.25 25.10
C THR A 103 5.20 -9.97 24.14
N PHE A 104 5.91 -9.26 23.26
CA PHE A 104 6.80 -9.84 22.23
C PHE A 104 6.11 -10.94 21.42
N SER A 105 4.84 -10.73 21.06
CA SER A 105 3.99 -11.72 20.36
C SER A 105 3.76 -11.40 18.89
N ASN A 106 4.28 -10.27 18.40
CA ASN A 106 3.97 -9.75 17.08
C ASN A 106 5.24 -9.67 16.27
N TYR A 107 5.16 -9.91 14.98
CA TYR A 107 6.26 -9.55 14.10
C TYR A 107 6.49 -8.03 14.16
N PRO A 108 7.74 -7.56 14.27
CA PRO A 108 8.93 -8.40 14.33
C PRO A 108 9.47 -8.68 15.75
N ASN A 109 8.81 -8.13 16.78
CA ASN A 109 9.16 -8.29 18.20
C ASN A 109 9.10 -9.74 18.72
N GLU A 110 8.53 -10.70 17.97
CA GLU A 110 8.45 -12.12 18.35
C GLU A 110 9.80 -12.78 18.60
N HIS A 111 10.87 -12.24 18.01
CA HIS A 111 12.24 -12.73 18.20
C HIS A 111 12.90 -12.24 19.49
N PHE A 112 12.21 -11.43 20.29
CA PHE A 112 12.73 -10.86 21.53
C PHE A 112 12.10 -11.51 22.75
N LYS A 113 12.84 -11.54 23.85
CA LYS A 113 12.36 -11.97 25.16
C LYS A 113 12.93 -11.07 26.24
N ALA A 114 12.11 -10.73 27.23
CA ALA A 114 12.57 -10.14 28.47
C ALA A 114 12.82 -11.25 29.51
N ILE A 115 14.03 -11.29 30.07
CA ILE A 115 14.42 -12.25 31.11
C ILE A 115 15.09 -11.46 32.23
N GLY A 116 14.39 -11.28 33.35
CA GLY A 116 14.79 -10.31 34.38
C GLY A 116 14.70 -8.89 33.81
N ASP A 117 15.73 -8.07 34.06
CA ASP A 117 15.81 -6.70 33.53
C ASP A 117 16.50 -6.63 32.15
N TYR A 118 16.79 -7.77 31.51
CA TYR A 118 17.51 -7.80 30.25
C TYR A 118 16.62 -8.25 29.09
N ILE A 119 16.93 -7.69 27.92
CA ILE A 119 16.30 -8.06 26.67
C ILE A 119 17.25 -8.97 25.91
N TYR A 120 16.72 -10.05 25.40
CA TYR A 120 17.42 -11.01 24.57
C TYR A 120 16.77 -11.08 23.20
N VAL A 121 17.55 -11.40 22.18
CA VAL A 121 17.11 -11.61 20.79
C VAL A 121 17.50 -13.01 20.33
N GLU A 122 16.63 -13.66 19.56
CA GLU A 122 16.88 -14.98 18.98
C GLU A 122 18.19 -14.98 18.18
N LYS A 123 19.04 -15.98 18.41
CA LYS A 123 20.40 -16.05 17.88
C LYS A 123 20.43 -16.07 16.35
N GLU A 124 19.45 -16.69 15.70
CA GLU A 124 19.31 -16.67 14.24
C GLU A 124 19.10 -15.24 13.73
N TYR A 125 18.31 -14.44 14.46
CA TYR A 125 18.06 -13.04 14.13
C TYR A 125 19.24 -12.11 14.48
N SER A 126 20.14 -12.55 15.35
CA SER A 126 21.30 -11.78 15.78
C SER A 126 22.28 -11.43 14.64
N ASN A 127 22.20 -12.12 13.50
CA ASN A 127 23.04 -11.86 12.34
C ASN A 127 22.52 -10.70 11.48
N PHE A 128 21.22 -10.39 11.48
CA PHE A 128 20.66 -9.25 10.75
C PHE A 128 21.26 -7.92 11.21
N PHE A 129 21.62 -7.80 12.49
CA PHE A 129 22.28 -6.60 13.06
C PHE A 129 23.69 -6.34 12.52
N LYS A 130 24.37 -7.35 11.94
CA LYS A 130 25.71 -7.17 11.35
C LYS A 130 25.67 -6.67 9.91
N GLU A 131 24.57 -6.94 9.21
CA GLU A 131 24.44 -6.67 7.77
C GLU A 131 23.81 -5.28 7.50
N HIS A 132 22.96 -4.78 8.40
CA HIS A 132 22.30 -3.47 8.29
C HIS A 132 23.08 -2.34 9.02
N ASN A 133 24.37 -2.18 8.68
CA ASN A 133 25.26 -1.21 9.35
C ASN A 133 25.08 0.26 8.92
N SER A 134 24.20 0.58 7.97
CA SER A 134 23.83 1.97 7.67
C SER A 134 22.55 2.29 8.42
N PRO A 135 22.61 2.97 9.59
CA PRO A 135 21.40 3.38 10.29
C PRO A 135 20.63 4.34 9.37
N SER A 136 19.44 3.93 8.96
CA SER A 136 18.53 4.83 8.27
C SER A 136 18.19 5.97 9.22
N GLN A 137 18.49 7.20 8.79
CA GLN A 137 18.27 8.40 9.60
C GLN A 137 16.92 9.00 9.21
N ILE A 138 16.09 9.34 10.18
CA ILE A 138 14.84 10.05 9.89
C ILE A 138 15.19 11.43 9.32
N ALA A 139 14.60 11.73 8.16
CA ALA A 139 14.72 13.05 7.54
C ALA A 139 13.65 13.98 8.09
N LEU A 140 13.99 14.70 9.16
CA LEU A 140 13.05 15.60 9.85
C LEU A 140 12.44 16.67 8.91
N ASP A 141 13.17 17.07 7.87
CA ASP A 141 12.71 18.10 6.92
C ASP A 141 11.68 17.59 5.91
N THR A 142 11.41 16.28 5.87
CA THR A 142 10.39 15.68 5.01
C THR A 142 9.08 15.39 5.75
N PHE A 143 8.88 15.99 6.94
CA PHE A 143 7.67 15.77 7.72
C PHE A 143 6.49 16.52 7.12
N ASP A 144 5.46 15.78 6.74
CA ASP A 144 4.25 16.32 6.13
C ASP A 144 3.04 16.05 7.02
N THR A 145 2.16 17.04 7.13
CA THR A 145 0.86 16.88 7.79
C THR A 145 -0.20 16.55 6.75
N LEU A 146 -0.53 15.26 6.67
CA LEU A 146 -1.49 14.74 5.69
C LEU A 146 -2.94 14.91 6.15
N PHE A 147 -3.17 14.75 7.46
CA PHE A 147 -4.45 14.95 8.10
C PHE A 147 -4.27 15.48 9.53
N LYS A 148 -5.12 16.40 9.99
CA LYS A 148 -5.13 16.91 11.37
C LYS A 148 -6.57 17.21 11.81
N SER A 149 -6.95 16.60 12.93
CA SER A 149 -8.12 16.92 13.75
C SER A 149 -7.70 17.08 15.21
N ASN A 150 -8.67 17.34 16.10
CA ASN A 150 -8.40 17.42 17.54
C ASN A 150 -7.95 16.06 18.12
N GLU A 151 -8.40 14.96 17.53
CA GLU A 151 -8.18 13.60 18.05
C GLU A 151 -7.08 12.86 17.29
N LEU A 152 -6.87 13.20 16.02
CA LEU A 152 -6.03 12.41 15.12
C LEU A 152 -5.13 13.30 14.27
N LEU A 153 -3.88 12.88 14.12
CA LEU A 153 -2.89 13.45 13.23
C LEU A 153 -2.32 12.32 12.36
N ILE A 154 -2.41 12.47 11.04
CA ILE A 154 -1.71 11.60 10.09
C ILE A 154 -0.54 12.36 9.50
N VAL A 155 0.62 11.73 9.58
CA VAL A 155 1.87 12.31 9.11
C VAL A 155 2.54 11.39 8.11
N SER A 156 3.32 11.98 7.20
CA SER A 156 4.33 11.24 6.46
C SER A 156 5.74 11.72 6.74
N TYR A 157 6.69 10.81 6.66
CA TYR A 157 8.11 11.09 6.78
C TYR A 157 8.93 10.12 5.94
N ARG A 158 10.20 10.44 5.73
CA ARG A 158 11.15 9.60 4.99
C ARG A 158 12.37 9.32 5.84
N THR A 159 13.07 8.25 5.50
CA THR A 159 14.38 7.93 6.06
C THR A 159 15.46 8.02 4.99
N VAL A 160 16.70 8.26 5.41
CA VAL A 160 17.88 8.33 4.55
C VAL A 160 18.85 7.25 4.94
N GLU A 161 19.18 6.40 3.99
CA GLU A 161 20.28 5.46 4.11
C GLU A 161 21.52 6.05 3.42
N LYS A 162 22.55 6.31 4.22
CA LYS A 162 23.81 6.84 3.71
C LYS A 162 24.68 5.69 3.20
N PHE A 163 24.97 5.68 1.90
CA PHE A 163 25.97 4.80 1.29
C PHE A 163 27.22 5.58 0.89
N PHE A 164 28.35 4.88 0.71
CA PHE A 164 29.64 5.49 0.36
C PHE A 164 29.64 6.34 -0.93
N PHE A 165 28.66 6.15 -1.82
CA PHE A 165 28.61 6.80 -3.13
C PHE A 165 27.31 7.55 -3.43
N SER A 166 26.25 7.33 -2.66
CA SER A 166 24.95 8.01 -2.82
C SER A 166 24.09 7.80 -1.60
N ASP A 167 23.34 8.82 -1.21
CA ASP A 167 22.27 8.67 -0.23
C ASP A 167 21.05 8.06 -0.93
N SER A 168 20.37 7.13 -0.27
CA SER A 168 19.09 6.58 -0.69
C SER A 168 18.01 7.14 0.21
N VAL A 169 16.99 7.77 -0.39
CA VAL A 169 15.82 8.27 0.33
C VAL A 169 14.70 7.24 0.21
N SER A 170 14.09 6.89 1.34
CA SER A 170 12.97 5.94 1.35
C SER A 170 11.73 6.52 0.68
N GLU A 171 10.84 5.64 0.23
CA GLU A 171 9.43 5.97 0.01
C GLU A 171 8.79 6.56 1.29
N PRO A 172 7.71 7.36 1.17
CA PRO A 172 7.12 8.01 2.31
C PRO A 172 6.48 6.95 3.21
N ARG A 173 6.79 7.01 4.49
CA ARG A 173 6.18 6.22 5.55
C ARG A 173 5.09 7.04 6.19
N TYR A 174 4.03 6.37 6.63
CA TYR A 174 2.84 7.03 7.19
C TYR A 174 2.63 6.61 8.64
N LEU A 175 2.17 7.54 9.47
CA LEU A 175 1.80 7.25 10.86
C LEU A 175 0.48 7.89 11.27
N SER A 176 -0.35 7.07 11.91
CA SER A 176 -1.55 7.46 12.65
C SER A 176 -1.20 7.81 14.10
N LEU A 177 -1.41 9.07 14.50
CA LEU A 177 -1.14 9.58 15.84
C LEU A 177 -2.41 10.06 16.52
N VAL A 178 -2.81 9.43 17.61
CA VAL A 178 -4.00 9.82 18.40
C VAL A 178 -3.59 10.71 19.55
N ASN A 179 -4.32 11.81 19.75
CA ASN A 179 -4.13 12.70 20.88
C ASN A 179 -4.80 12.13 22.14
N GLN A 180 -4.01 11.73 23.12
CA GLN A 180 -4.48 11.26 24.42
C GLN A 180 -4.03 12.22 25.53
N GLY A 181 -4.93 13.11 25.94
CA GLY A 181 -4.67 14.03 27.05
C GLY A 181 -3.64 15.12 26.73
N GLY A 182 -3.58 15.59 25.48
CA GLY A 182 -2.65 16.63 25.03
C GLY A 182 -1.28 16.10 24.61
N LYS A 183 -1.18 14.80 24.33
CA LYS A 183 0.03 14.14 23.82
C LYS A 183 -0.35 13.22 22.66
N TYR A 184 0.35 13.33 21.54
CA TYR A 184 0.24 12.38 20.44
C TYR A 184 0.91 11.04 20.78
N LEU A 185 0.24 9.94 20.45
CA LEU A 185 0.73 8.57 20.57
C LEU A 185 0.41 7.78 19.30
N VAL A 186 1.29 6.86 18.92
CA VAL A 186 1.10 5.97 17.77
C VAL A 186 -0.06 5.02 18.06
N ALA A 187 -1.11 5.09 17.24
CA ALA A 187 -2.21 4.15 17.26
C ALA A 187 -1.93 2.93 16.37
N ASN A 188 -2.85 1.96 16.36
CA ASN A 188 -2.78 0.84 15.43
C ASN A 188 -2.84 1.36 13.98
N GLN A 189 -1.82 1.04 13.19
CA GLN A 189 -1.68 1.51 11.80
C GLN A 189 -2.65 0.86 10.82
N LYS A 190 -3.31 -0.25 11.23
CA LYS A 190 -4.31 -0.96 10.41
C LYS A 190 -5.39 -0.04 9.83
N ASN A 191 -5.77 1.00 10.57
CA ASN A 191 -6.80 1.94 10.15
C ASN A 191 -6.38 2.81 8.96
N ILE A 192 -5.08 3.11 8.79
CA ILE A 192 -4.57 3.83 7.62
C ILE A 192 -4.27 2.83 6.50
N ASP A 193 -3.67 1.69 6.84
CA ASP A 193 -3.30 0.65 5.88
C ASP A 193 -4.52 0.16 5.07
N SER A 194 -5.71 0.13 5.67
CA SER A 194 -6.96 -0.25 5.00
C SER A 194 -7.56 0.82 4.09
N LEU A 195 -7.11 2.08 4.14
CA LEU A 195 -7.68 3.17 3.33
C LEU A 195 -7.03 3.29 1.95
N GLY A 196 -5.99 2.49 1.69
CA GLY A 196 -5.21 2.51 0.45
C GLY A 196 -3.96 3.39 0.55
N ILE A 197 -3.41 3.76 -0.61
CA ILE A 197 -2.18 4.55 -0.70
C ILE A 197 -2.56 6.02 -0.48
N ILE A 198 -1.84 6.76 0.36
CA ILE A 198 -2.11 8.20 0.51
C ILE A 198 -1.68 8.94 -0.77
N ALA A 199 -2.51 9.87 -1.24
CA ALA A 199 -2.22 10.64 -2.45
C ALA A 199 -0.97 11.51 -2.25
N ASP A 200 -0.09 11.55 -3.25
CA ASP A 200 1.09 12.41 -3.25
C ASP A 200 0.71 13.90 -3.37
N TYR A 201 1.68 14.81 -3.22
CA TYR A 201 1.42 16.26 -3.20
C TYR A 201 0.67 16.77 -4.44
N GLU A 202 1.05 16.31 -5.64
CA GLU A 202 0.47 16.78 -6.90
C GLU A 202 -0.96 16.23 -7.06
N ASP A 203 -1.15 14.94 -6.80
CA ASP A 203 -2.46 14.31 -6.86
C ASP A 203 -3.39 14.87 -5.75
N ASN A 204 -2.87 15.16 -4.55
CA ASN A 204 -3.61 15.77 -3.44
C ASN A 204 -4.11 17.17 -3.82
N LYS A 205 -3.23 18.02 -4.35
CA LYS A 205 -3.57 19.37 -4.84
C LYS A 205 -4.63 19.32 -5.93
N LEU A 206 -4.46 18.44 -6.92
CA LEU A 206 -5.41 18.24 -8.00
C LEU A 206 -6.82 17.91 -7.48
N ILE A 207 -6.92 16.96 -6.55
CA ILE A 207 -8.21 16.53 -5.99
C ILE A 207 -8.83 17.61 -5.09
N ARG A 208 -8.02 18.36 -4.32
CA ARG A 208 -8.51 19.49 -3.52
C ARG A 208 -9.09 20.59 -4.39
N GLU A 209 -8.37 21.00 -5.44
CA GLU A 209 -8.84 22.01 -6.40
C GLU A 209 -10.15 21.57 -7.07
N HIS A 210 -10.21 20.31 -7.53
CA HIS A 210 -11.39 19.75 -8.18
C HIS A 210 -12.64 19.76 -7.30
N PHE A 211 -12.52 19.34 -6.04
CA PHE A 211 -13.65 19.30 -5.11
C PHE A 211 -13.85 20.60 -4.31
N ASN A 212 -13.04 21.63 -4.58
CA ASN A 212 -12.99 22.87 -3.81
C ASN A 212 -12.90 22.62 -2.29
N LEU A 213 -12.01 21.71 -1.91
CA LEU A 213 -11.70 21.42 -0.50
C LEU A 213 -10.85 22.55 0.07
N SER A 214 -10.99 22.81 1.37
CA SER A 214 -10.10 23.73 2.06
C SER A 214 -8.66 23.24 2.01
N GLU A 215 -7.70 24.17 2.06
CA GLU A 215 -6.26 23.88 2.11
C GLU A 215 -5.80 23.38 3.48
N ASP A 216 -6.70 23.31 4.47
CA ASP A 216 -6.38 22.72 5.76
C ASP A 216 -6.26 21.20 5.65
N SER A 217 -5.49 20.60 6.55
CA SER A 217 -5.31 19.15 6.61
C SER A 217 -6.55 18.44 7.20
N SER A 218 -7.77 18.96 7.04
CA SER A 218 -9.00 18.36 7.60
C SER A 218 -9.58 17.23 6.73
N PHE A 219 -8.95 16.95 5.58
CA PHE A 219 -9.36 15.89 4.66
C PHE A 219 -8.18 14.97 4.39
N LEU A 220 -8.41 13.66 4.49
CA LEU A 220 -7.45 12.65 4.05
C LEU A 220 -7.83 12.22 2.63
N ILE A 221 -6.88 12.33 1.70
CA ILE A 221 -7.08 11.91 0.32
C ILE A 221 -6.22 10.67 0.08
N THR A 222 -6.88 9.57 -0.26
CA THR A 222 -6.20 8.34 -0.67
C THR A 222 -6.43 8.07 -2.14
N LYS A 223 -5.53 7.27 -2.67
CA LYS A 223 -5.43 6.80 -4.04
C LYS A 223 -5.42 5.27 -3.99
N SER A 224 -6.28 4.64 -4.78
CA SER A 224 -6.24 3.21 -5.01
C SER A 224 -6.32 2.92 -6.50
N ASN A 225 -6.18 1.64 -6.85
CA ASN A 225 -6.56 1.04 -8.12
C ASN A 225 -5.96 1.75 -9.34
N ARG A 226 -4.87 1.18 -9.86
CA ARG A 226 -4.30 1.60 -11.14
C ARG A 226 -4.84 0.67 -12.21
N ILE A 227 -5.74 1.16 -13.04
CA ILE A 227 -6.00 0.48 -14.32
C ILE A 227 -5.03 1.05 -15.34
N ASN A 228 -4.21 0.17 -15.92
CA ASN A 228 -3.28 0.54 -16.98
C ASN A 228 -3.78 -0.02 -18.31
N PHE A 229 -4.18 0.87 -19.21
CA PHE A 229 -4.54 0.55 -20.58
C PHE A 229 -3.31 0.74 -21.45
N ASP A 230 -2.68 -0.38 -21.79
CA ASP A 230 -1.60 -0.51 -22.79
C ASP A 230 -0.48 0.56 -22.69
N GLY A 231 -0.23 1.09 -21.48
CA GLY A 231 0.75 2.15 -21.22
C GLY A 231 0.40 3.54 -21.77
N VAL A 232 -0.80 3.73 -22.34
CA VAL A 232 -1.27 4.99 -22.93
C VAL A 232 -2.27 5.71 -22.03
N LYS A 233 -3.12 5.00 -21.28
CA LYS A 233 -4.10 5.61 -20.38
C LYS A 233 -4.10 4.94 -19.02
N GLU A 234 -4.01 5.73 -17.97
CA GLU A 234 -4.08 5.26 -16.59
C GLU A 234 -5.31 5.81 -15.90
N PHE A 235 -5.98 4.99 -15.11
CA PHE A 235 -7.07 5.42 -14.23
C PHE A 235 -6.68 5.19 -12.80
N PHE A 236 -6.99 6.18 -11.96
CA PHE A 236 -6.77 6.15 -10.53
C PHE A 236 -8.07 6.51 -9.83
N LEU A 237 -8.40 5.74 -8.79
CA LEU A 237 -9.50 6.05 -7.91
C LEU A 237 -9.00 6.86 -6.73
N TYR A 238 -9.54 8.06 -6.56
CA TYR A 238 -9.31 8.90 -5.39
C TYR A 238 -10.51 8.85 -4.47
N ARG A 239 -10.22 8.80 -3.16
CA ARG A 239 -11.22 8.83 -2.10
C ARG A 239 -10.87 9.94 -1.12
N VAL A 240 -11.87 10.71 -0.71
CA VAL A 240 -11.75 11.82 0.22
C VAL A 240 -12.49 11.48 1.50
N TYR A 241 -11.76 11.44 2.60
CA TYR A 241 -12.27 11.10 3.91
C TYR A 241 -12.26 12.30 4.85
N VAL A 242 -13.27 12.36 5.70
CA VAL A 242 -13.27 13.15 6.94
C VAL A 242 -13.11 12.20 8.13
N TYR A 243 -12.70 12.71 9.29
CA TYR A 243 -12.62 11.92 10.51
C TYR A 243 -13.68 12.38 11.50
N GLU A 244 -14.66 11.52 11.77
CA GLU A 244 -15.78 11.79 12.65
C GLU A 244 -16.09 10.56 13.51
N ASN A 245 -16.48 10.78 14.77
CA ASN A 245 -16.80 9.69 15.71
C ASN A 245 -15.71 8.61 15.79
N SER A 246 -14.45 9.03 15.76
CA SER A 246 -13.26 8.18 15.79
C SER A 246 -13.08 7.26 14.57
N GLU A 247 -13.75 7.54 13.44
CA GLU A 247 -13.66 6.76 12.20
C GLU A 247 -13.46 7.66 10.96
N PHE A 248 -12.82 7.10 9.92
CA PHE A 248 -12.74 7.77 8.62
C PHE A 248 -14.01 7.52 7.82
N ILE A 249 -14.73 8.60 7.51
CA ILE A 249 -15.97 8.56 6.74
C ILE A 249 -15.67 9.02 5.31
N LEU A 250 -15.94 8.15 4.34
CA LEU A 250 -15.83 8.48 2.93
C LEU A 250 -16.91 9.50 2.55
N THR A 251 -16.50 10.64 2.00
CA THR A 251 -17.43 11.73 1.64
C THR A 251 -17.47 12.01 0.14
N LYS A 252 -16.36 11.82 -0.57
CA LYS A 252 -16.25 12.04 -2.02
C LYS A 252 -15.33 11.01 -2.65
N ALA A 253 -15.53 10.72 -3.92
CA ALA A 253 -14.63 9.90 -4.71
C ALA A 253 -14.56 10.43 -6.15
N ALA A 254 -13.41 10.24 -6.80
CA ALA A 254 -13.20 10.63 -8.18
C ALA A 254 -12.39 9.57 -8.93
N LYS A 255 -12.69 9.40 -10.22
CA LYS A 255 -11.85 8.71 -11.17
C LYS A 255 -11.01 9.74 -11.91
N VAL A 256 -9.69 9.66 -11.80
CA VAL A 256 -8.77 10.50 -12.57
C VAL A 256 -8.16 9.67 -13.68
N SER A 257 -8.28 10.14 -14.91
CA SER A 257 -7.61 9.57 -16.07
C SER A 257 -6.37 10.38 -16.42
N LYS A 258 -5.25 9.69 -16.67
CA LYS A 258 -4.01 10.26 -17.20
C LYS A 258 -3.73 9.62 -18.55
N GLU A 259 -3.86 10.39 -19.64
CA GLU A 259 -3.58 9.92 -21.00
C GLU A 259 -2.23 10.46 -21.49
N TYR A 260 -1.34 9.55 -21.89
CA TYR A 260 0.02 9.86 -22.30
C TYR A 260 0.12 9.82 -23.83
N THR A 261 0.69 10.88 -24.42
CA THR A 261 1.02 10.86 -25.85
C THR A 261 2.20 9.91 -26.11
N ILE A 262 2.11 9.09 -27.16
CA ILE A 262 3.18 8.17 -27.58
C ILE A 262 4.52 8.91 -27.67
N GLY A 263 5.52 8.43 -26.92
CA GLY A 263 6.87 8.99 -26.88
C GLY A 263 7.09 10.14 -25.88
N LYS A 264 6.06 10.60 -25.14
CA LYS A 264 6.19 11.61 -24.08
C LYS A 264 5.35 11.23 -22.85
N ARG A 265 6.00 10.61 -21.86
CA ARG A 265 5.39 10.32 -20.55
C ARG A 265 5.33 11.55 -19.61
N SER A 266 5.94 12.67 -19.97
CA SER A 266 6.21 13.77 -19.04
C SER A 266 5.11 14.82 -18.87
N ASN A 267 3.95 14.69 -19.52
CA ASN A 267 2.79 15.59 -19.34
C ASN A 267 1.50 14.90 -19.83
N PRO A 268 0.83 14.09 -19.00
CA PRO A 268 -0.42 13.46 -19.41
C PRO A 268 -1.54 14.51 -19.56
N ILE A 269 -2.49 14.24 -20.46
CA ILE A 269 -3.79 14.91 -20.45
C ILE A 269 -4.57 14.31 -19.27
N ILE A 270 -4.99 15.18 -18.35
CA ILE A 270 -5.69 14.78 -17.13
C ILE A 270 -7.18 15.08 -17.29
N SER A 271 -8.04 14.10 -16.99
CA SER A 271 -9.46 14.30 -16.81
C SER A 271 -9.91 13.72 -15.46
N ILE A 272 -10.93 14.35 -14.86
CA ILE A 272 -11.46 13.97 -13.55
C ILE A 272 -12.96 13.79 -13.69
N GLU A 273 -13.46 12.65 -13.21
CA GLU A 273 -14.88 12.31 -13.17
C GLU A 273 -15.30 12.08 -11.72
N ASP A 274 -16.38 12.76 -11.30
CA ASP A 274 -17.00 12.55 -9.99
C ASP A 274 -17.66 11.17 -9.95
N LEU A 275 -17.34 10.39 -8.92
CA LEU A 275 -17.99 9.12 -8.65
C LEU A 275 -19.02 9.28 -7.55
N THR A 276 -20.11 8.53 -7.67
CA THR A 276 -21.17 8.53 -6.66
C THR A 276 -20.74 7.72 -5.45
N VAL A 277 -20.97 8.25 -4.24
CA VAL A 277 -20.78 7.54 -2.97
C VAL A 277 -22.15 7.22 -2.37
N VAL A 278 -22.44 5.95 -2.12
CA VAL A 278 -23.69 5.47 -1.51
C VAL A 278 -23.34 4.68 -0.27
N GLU A 279 -23.84 5.08 0.89
CA GLU A 279 -23.60 4.37 2.17
C GLU A 279 -22.11 4.11 2.46
N GLY A 280 -21.24 5.08 2.12
CA GLY A 280 -19.79 4.96 2.31
C GLY A 280 -19.07 4.08 1.27
N LYS A 281 -19.78 3.60 0.24
CA LYS A 281 -19.26 2.79 -0.86
C LYS A 281 -19.15 3.61 -2.15
N VAL A 282 -18.09 3.41 -2.92
CA VAL A 282 -17.92 4.09 -4.22
C VAL A 282 -18.62 3.27 -5.30
N LEU A 283 -19.64 3.84 -5.94
CA LEU A 283 -20.34 3.21 -7.05
C LEU A 283 -19.45 3.23 -8.30
N ASN A 284 -19.27 2.07 -8.91
CA ASN A 284 -18.44 1.88 -10.09
C ASN A 284 -19.15 2.46 -11.34
N SER A 285 -18.57 3.50 -11.93
CA SER A 285 -19.12 4.13 -13.14
C SER A 285 -19.26 3.14 -14.30
N VAL A 286 -18.32 2.19 -14.45
CA VAL A 286 -18.36 1.15 -15.49
C VAL A 286 -19.59 0.27 -15.32
N PHE A 287 -19.87 -0.14 -14.07
CA PHE A 287 -21.04 -0.94 -13.74
C PHE A 287 -22.33 -0.20 -14.10
N THR A 288 -22.46 1.05 -13.65
CA THR A 288 -23.70 1.83 -13.86
C THR A 288 -23.97 2.16 -15.32
N GLU A 289 -22.93 2.34 -16.13
CA GLU A 289 -23.11 2.61 -17.57
C GLU A 289 -23.50 1.36 -18.34
N LEU A 290 -22.98 0.19 -17.96
CA LEU A 290 -23.31 -1.10 -18.60
C LEU A 290 -24.62 -1.70 -18.09
N TYR A 291 -24.99 -1.38 -16.84
CA TYR A 291 -26.17 -1.90 -16.17
C TYR A 291 -26.79 -0.81 -15.26
N PRO A 292 -27.64 0.07 -15.82
CA PRO A 292 -28.21 1.22 -15.10
C PRO A 292 -29.40 0.87 -14.20
N GLU A 293 -29.77 -0.41 -14.13
CA GLU A 293 -30.91 -0.86 -13.32
C GLU A 293 -30.59 -0.75 -11.83
N ASP A 294 -31.55 -0.22 -11.05
CA ASP A 294 -31.45 -0.14 -9.60
C ASP A 294 -32.07 -1.39 -8.96
N ASP A 295 -31.35 -2.50 -9.08
CA ASP A 295 -31.73 -3.79 -8.51
C ASP A 295 -30.62 -4.36 -7.59
N GLN A 296 -30.82 -5.61 -7.17
CA GLN A 296 -29.93 -6.35 -6.28
C GLN A 296 -28.65 -6.88 -6.95
N VAL A 297 -28.42 -6.62 -8.24
CA VAL A 297 -27.17 -7.04 -8.92
C VAL A 297 -26.00 -6.27 -8.31
N LEU A 298 -24.96 -6.99 -7.91
CA LEU A 298 -23.73 -6.48 -7.32
C LEU A 298 -22.49 -6.74 -8.20
N LEU A 299 -22.61 -7.61 -9.21
CA LEU A 299 -21.50 -8.01 -10.06
C LEU A 299 -21.95 -8.24 -11.50
N LEU A 300 -21.30 -7.57 -12.47
CA LEU A 300 -21.41 -7.96 -13.88
C LEU A 300 -20.26 -8.88 -14.24
N VAL A 301 -20.54 -9.89 -15.04
CA VAL A 301 -19.55 -10.84 -15.54
C VAL A 301 -19.69 -11.05 -17.04
N ALA A 302 -18.58 -11.12 -17.75
CA ALA A 302 -18.55 -11.51 -19.16
C ALA A 302 -17.62 -12.70 -19.34
N TYR A 303 -18.07 -13.71 -20.07
CA TYR A 303 -17.20 -14.78 -20.56
C TYR A 303 -16.61 -14.39 -21.91
N VAL A 304 -15.30 -14.57 -22.07
CA VAL A 304 -14.56 -14.28 -23.30
C VAL A 304 -14.30 -15.58 -24.04
N LYS A 305 -14.88 -15.70 -25.24
CA LYS A 305 -14.72 -16.89 -26.07
C LYS A 305 -13.46 -16.75 -26.92
N ASP A 306 -12.89 -17.88 -27.35
CA ASP A 306 -11.77 -17.90 -28.31
C ASP A 306 -12.04 -17.14 -29.61
N SER A 307 -13.31 -16.98 -30.00
CA SER A 307 -13.71 -16.21 -31.19
C SER A 307 -13.59 -14.70 -31.01
N ASP A 308 -13.40 -14.22 -29.78
CA ASP A 308 -13.49 -12.81 -29.42
C ASP A 308 -12.11 -12.13 -29.32
N ASP A 309 -11.03 -12.81 -29.71
CA ASP A 309 -9.64 -12.30 -29.65
C ASP A 309 -9.48 -10.89 -30.24
N ASN A 310 -10.12 -10.63 -31.40
CA ASN A 310 -10.06 -9.31 -32.03
C ASN A 310 -10.71 -8.22 -31.17
N LEU A 311 -11.81 -8.53 -30.46
CA LEU A 311 -12.49 -7.56 -29.58
C LEU A 311 -11.62 -7.22 -28.36
N ILE A 312 -10.85 -8.20 -27.87
CA ILE A 312 -9.92 -8.02 -26.75
C ILE A 312 -8.72 -7.16 -27.17
N GLU A 313 -8.10 -7.47 -28.33
CA GLU A 313 -6.96 -6.74 -28.86
C GLU A 313 -7.34 -5.29 -29.18
N ASP A 314 -8.45 -5.07 -29.88
CA ASP A 314 -8.93 -3.74 -30.25
C ASP A 314 -9.32 -2.88 -29.04
N ALA A 315 -9.69 -3.49 -27.91
CA ALA A 315 -10.03 -2.80 -26.66
C ALA A 315 -8.83 -2.67 -25.70
N GLY A 316 -7.66 -3.24 -26.04
CA GLY A 316 -6.45 -3.18 -25.20
C GLY A 316 -6.61 -3.83 -23.83
N ILE A 317 -7.43 -4.89 -23.72
CA ILE A 317 -7.72 -5.54 -22.43
C ILE A 317 -6.58 -6.47 -22.05
N ASN A 318 -5.93 -6.19 -20.91
CA ASN A 318 -4.90 -7.04 -20.33
C ASN A 318 -5.48 -7.96 -19.26
N PHE A 319 -5.27 -9.26 -19.42
CA PHE A 319 -5.72 -10.28 -18.48
C PHE A 319 -4.63 -10.66 -17.50
N SER A 320 -5.05 -10.89 -16.25
CA SER A 320 -4.18 -11.33 -15.16
C SER A 320 -4.52 -12.75 -14.72
N SER A 321 -3.53 -13.49 -14.24
CA SER A 321 -3.72 -14.76 -13.54
C SER A 321 -3.30 -14.61 -12.08
N TYR A 322 -4.10 -15.14 -11.17
CA TYR A 322 -3.84 -15.11 -9.74
C TYR A 322 -3.52 -16.53 -9.27
N GLY A 323 -2.54 -16.70 -8.39
CA GLY A 323 -2.12 -18.02 -7.90
C GLY A 323 -0.85 -18.60 -8.50
N SER A 324 -0.43 -19.77 -8.01
CA SER A 324 0.83 -20.45 -8.36
C SER A 324 0.69 -21.41 -9.55
N PHE A 325 -0.03 -21.01 -10.60
CA PHE A 325 -0.22 -21.87 -11.77
C PHE A 325 1.04 -21.88 -12.65
N ASN A 326 1.42 -23.06 -13.14
CA ASN A 326 2.36 -23.16 -14.25
C ASN A 326 1.71 -22.52 -15.48
N SER A 327 2.33 -21.44 -15.98
CA SER A 327 1.90 -20.62 -17.13
C SER A 327 1.46 -21.37 -18.40
N SER A 328 1.77 -22.67 -18.53
CA SER A 328 1.38 -23.52 -19.65
C SER A 328 -0.05 -24.07 -19.59
N GLU A 329 -0.75 -24.01 -18.45
CA GLU A 329 -2.14 -24.55 -18.29
C GLU A 329 -3.22 -23.45 -18.19
N LEU A 330 -2.84 -22.17 -18.27
CA LEU A 330 -3.67 -21.02 -17.88
C LEU A 330 -4.65 -20.48 -18.95
N ARG A 331 -4.68 -21.04 -20.16
CA ARG A 331 -5.40 -20.42 -21.28
C ARG A 331 -6.86 -20.89 -21.50
N GLU A 332 -7.40 -21.79 -20.68
CA GLU A 332 -8.65 -22.46 -21.10
C GLU A 332 -9.91 -21.60 -20.99
N ASP A 333 -9.99 -20.62 -20.08
CA ASP A 333 -11.15 -19.73 -19.99
C ASP A 333 -10.76 -18.34 -19.47
N SER A 334 -11.42 -17.31 -20.03
CA SER A 334 -11.15 -15.89 -19.76
C SER A 334 -12.43 -15.17 -19.37
N TYR A 335 -12.35 -14.31 -18.34
CA TYR A 335 -13.52 -13.64 -17.77
C TYR A 335 -13.24 -12.16 -17.51
N ILE A 336 -14.25 -11.31 -17.71
CA ILE A 336 -14.27 -9.93 -17.22
C ILE A 336 -15.21 -9.86 -16.03
N ILE A 337 -14.75 -9.30 -14.93
CA ILE A 337 -15.53 -9.10 -13.70
C ILE A 337 -15.61 -7.60 -13.40
N ILE A 338 -16.83 -7.08 -13.21
CA ILE A 338 -17.09 -5.65 -12.97
C ILE A 338 -17.93 -5.54 -11.70
N PRO A 339 -17.34 -5.17 -10.55
CA PRO A 339 -18.08 -5.03 -9.30
C PRO A 339 -18.94 -3.75 -9.33
N LYS A 340 -20.10 -3.77 -8.67
CA LYS A 340 -20.96 -2.57 -8.49
C LYS A 340 -20.28 -1.52 -7.63
N TYR A 341 -19.55 -1.95 -6.61
CA TYR A 341 -18.83 -1.06 -5.69
C TYR A 341 -17.32 -1.28 -5.78
N LEU A 342 -16.55 -0.20 -5.72
CA LEU A 342 -15.08 -0.23 -5.78
C LEU A 342 -14.44 -0.38 -4.40
N ASP A 343 -15.07 -1.13 -3.51
CA ASP A 343 -14.60 -1.39 -2.15
C ASP A 343 -14.28 -2.88 -1.96
N GLU A 344 -13.76 -3.23 -0.77
CA GLU A 344 -13.30 -4.59 -0.48
C GLU A 344 -14.44 -5.57 -0.21
N ASN A 345 -15.33 -5.79 -1.19
CA ASN A 345 -16.52 -6.66 -1.05
C ASN A 345 -16.61 -7.80 -2.06
N THR A 346 -15.86 -7.75 -3.15
CA THR A 346 -15.72 -8.87 -4.08
C THR A 346 -14.33 -9.46 -3.95
N TYR A 347 -14.26 -10.77 -3.76
CA TYR A 347 -13.01 -11.49 -3.58
C TYR A 347 -12.92 -12.67 -4.53
N LEU A 348 -11.69 -12.99 -4.89
CA LEU A 348 -11.28 -14.17 -5.61
C LEU A 348 -10.51 -15.05 -4.63
N GLU A 349 -10.96 -16.28 -4.44
CA GLU A 349 -10.28 -17.28 -3.62
C GLU A 349 -9.59 -18.34 -4.50
N ASP A 350 -8.30 -18.55 -4.25
CA ASP A 350 -7.47 -19.61 -4.82
C ASP A 350 -6.72 -20.35 -3.68
N GLY A 351 -7.27 -21.49 -3.27
CA GLY A 351 -6.75 -22.22 -2.11
C GLY A 351 -6.87 -21.41 -0.82
N GLU A 352 -5.73 -21.12 -0.20
CA GLU A 352 -5.65 -20.29 1.03
C GLU A 352 -5.44 -18.79 0.72
N ILE A 353 -5.31 -18.42 -0.55
CA ILE A 353 -5.04 -17.03 -0.95
C ILE A 353 -6.35 -16.35 -1.37
N THR A 354 -6.60 -15.18 -0.82
CA THR A 354 -7.75 -14.33 -1.15
C THR A 354 -7.25 -13.03 -1.77
N TYR A 355 -7.77 -12.71 -2.96
CA TYR A 355 -7.48 -11.47 -3.68
C TYR A 355 -8.75 -10.61 -3.71
N CYS A 356 -8.63 -9.33 -3.37
CA CYS A 356 -9.73 -8.40 -3.50
C CYS A 356 -9.84 -7.91 -4.96
N LEU A 357 -11.06 -7.91 -5.51
CA LEU A 357 -11.37 -7.44 -6.86
C LEU A 357 -12.03 -6.05 -6.79
N ASN A 358 -11.32 -5.07 -6.26
CA ASN A 358 -11.86 -3.72 -6.02
C ASN A 358 -11.62 -2.73 -7.18
N ASP A 359 -11.03 -3.16 -8.30
CA ASP A 359 -10.82 -2.34 -9.51
C ASP A 359 -12.12 -2.07 -10.31
N PHE A 360 -12.11 -1.05 -11.19
CA PHE A 360 -13.28 -0.75 -12.04
C PHE A 360 -13.67 -1.93 -12.95
N TYR A 361 -12.71 -2.77 -13.33
CA TYR A 361 -12.95 -4.12 -13.83
C TYR A 361 -11.71 -4.98 -13.60
N ASN A 362 -11.90 -6.28 -13.58
CA ASN A 362 -10.84 -7.28 -13.43
C ASN A 362 -10.95 -8.27 -14.59
N ALA A 363 -9.93 -8.33 -15.43
CA ALA A 363 -9.83 -9.30 -16.53
C ALA A 363 -8.95 -10.47 -16.09
N LEU A 364 -9.51 -11.67 -16.06
CA LEU A 364 -8.94 -12.83 -15.37
C LEU A 364 -8.80 -14.03 -16.29
N TYR A 365 -7.65 -14.70 -16.24
CA TYR A 365 -7.46 -16.05 -16.78
C TYR A 365 -7.70 -17.09 -15.70
N GLY A 366 -8.50 -18.12 -15.99
CA GLY A 366 -8.60 -19.31 -15.16
C GLY A 366 -9.87 -19.41 -14.32
N ASN A 367 -9.87 -20.41 -13.44
CA ASN A 367 -11.05 -20.89 -12.74
C ASN A 367 -10.93 -20.62 -11.25
N TYR A 368 -11.76 -19.69 -10.75
CA TYR A 368 -11.69 -19.22 -9.37
C TYR A 368 -13.03 -19.35 -8.67
N ASN A 369 -13.00 -19.39 -7.33
CA ASN A 369 -14.19 -19.11 -6.53
C ASN A 369 -14.29 -17.60 -6.34
N ILE A 370 -15.44 -17.03 -6.69
CA ILE A 370 -15.74 -15.63 -6.45
C ILE A 370 -16.67 -15.55 -5.23
N VAL A 371 -16.32 -14.69 -4.28
CA VAL A 371 -17.07 -14.46 -3.04
C VAL A 371 -17.57 -13.02 -3.03
N LEU A 372 -18.89 -12.86 -2.88
CA LEU A 372 -19.57 -11.58 -2.65
C LEU A 372 -19.88 -11.47 -1.16
N LYS A 373 -19.01 -10.77 -0.43
CA LYS A 373 -19.01 -10.76 1.04
C LYS A 373 -20.29 -10.17 1.65
N ASP A 374 -20.80 -9.09 1.07
CA ASP A 374 -22.01 -8.38 1.55
C ASP A 374 -23.23 -9.29 1.66
N VAL A 375 -23.36 -10.25 0.74
CA VAL A 375 -24.51 -11.16 0.64
C VAL A 375 -24.14 -12.61 0.96
N SER A 376 -22.89 -12.86 1.36
CA SER A 376 -22.35 -14.21 1.63
C SER A 376 -22.58 -15.20 0.47
N SER A 377 -22.61 -14.69 -0.77
CA SER A 377 -22.82 -15.49 -1.98
C SER A 377 -21.49 -15.91 -2.57
N HIS A 378 -21.45 -17.10 -3.17
CA HIS A 378 -20.26 -17.65 -3.80
C HIS A 378 -20.60 -18.41 -5.06
N PHE A 379 -19.74 -18.34 -6.07
CA PHE A 379 -19.88 -19.09 -7.31
C PHE A 379 -18.51 -19.32 -7.95
N LYS A 380 -18.42 -20.24 -8.91
CA LYS A 380 -17.19 -20.46 -9.67
C LYS A 380 -17.24 -19.71 -10.99
N THR A 381 -16.10 -19.19 -11.46
CA THR A 381 -16.08 -18.52 -12.78
C THR A 381 -16.56 -19.44 -13.93
N GLN A 382 -16.35 -20.76 -13.83
CA GLN A 382 -16.92 -21.75 -14.76
C GLN A 382 -18.46 -21.76 -14.82
N ASP A 383 -19.13 -21.33 -13.75
CA ASP A 383 -20.59 -21.24 -13.69
C ASP A 383 -21.11 -20.15 -14.66
N ILE A 384 -20.26 -19.18 -15.03
CA ILE A 384 -20.57 -18.10 -16.00
C ILE A 384 -20.75 -18.67 -17.42
N LYS A 385 -19.97 -19.69 -17.78
CA LYS A 385 -19.99 -20.33 -19.11
C LYS A 385 -21.14 -21.33 -19.27
N SER A 386 -21.60 -21.88 -18.16
CA SER A 386 -22.45 -23.06 -18.14
C SER A 386 -23.92 -22.70 -17.87
N ALA A 387 -24.85 -23.61 -18.15
CA ALA A 387 -26.28 -23.40 -17.89
C ALA A 387 -26.65 -23.42 -16.38
N TYR A 388 -25.64 -23.29 -15.49
CA TYR A 388 -25.87 -23.22 -14.06
C TYR A 388 -26.52 -21.89 -13.69
N LYS A 389 -27.37 -21.94 -12.68
CA LYS A 389 -28.01 -20.75 -12.16
C LYS A 389 -26.99 -19.99 -11.32
N LEU A 390 -26.50 -18.87 -11.84
CA LEU A 390 -25.72 -17.90 -11.07
C LEU A 390 -26.57 -17.31 -9.93
N PRO A 391 -25.93 -16.80 -8.87
CA PRO A 391 -26.61 -16.01 -7.85
C PRO A 391 -27.38 -14.84 -8.46
N GLU A 392 -28.46 -14.41 -7.82
CA GLU A 392 -29.30 -13.33 -8.33
C GLU A 392 -28.61 -11.96 -8.33
N GLU A 393 -27.54 -11.84 -7.55
CA GLU A 393 -26.66 -10.68 -7.47
C GLU A 393 -25.64 -10.62 -8.61
N VAL A 394 -25.59 -11.63 -9.48
CA VAL A 394 -24.63 -11.73 -10.59
C VAL A 394 -25.36 -11.68 -11.93
N LYS A 395 -24.94 -10.76 -12.80
CA LYS A 395 -25.49 -10.57 -14.14
C LYS A 395 -24.45 -10.87 -15.21
N VAL A 396 -24.77 -11.79 -16.12
CA VAL A 396 -23.97 -11.99 -17.32
C VAL A 396 -24.27 -10.88 -18.33
N ILE A 397 -23.21 -10.24 -18.84
CA ILE A 397 -23.28 -9.25 -19.92
C ILE A 397 -22.57 -9.77 -21.17
N GLU A 398 -22.93 -9.21 -22.33
CA GLU A 398 -22.21 -9.49 -23.57
C GLU A 398 -20.85 -8.79 -23.56
N LEU A 399 -19.79 -9.52 -23.91
CA LEU A 399 -18.43 -8.96 -24.00
C LEU A 399 -18.39 -7.72 -24.91
N LYS A 400 -19.13 -7.75 -26.02
CA LYS A 400 -19.20 -6.62 -26.95
C LYS A 400 -19.66 -5.33 -26.27
N SER A 401 -20.62 -5.39 -25.35
CA SER A 401 -21.10 -4.19 -24.64
C SER A 401 -19.99 -3.58 -23.79
N PHE A 402 -19.15 -4.42 -23.17
CA PHE A 402 -18.00 -3.97 -22.40
C PHE A 402 -16.90 -3.38 -23.29
N THR A 403 -16.55 -4.03 -24.41
CA THR A 403 -15.52 -3.53 -25.34
C THR A 403 -15.95 -2.23 -26.01
N ASP A 404 -17.22 -2.12 -26.39
CA ASP A 404 -17.80 -0.89 -26.95
C ASP A 404 -17.73 0.25 -25.91
N TYR A 405 -17.97 -0.02 -24.62
CA TYR A 405 -17.77 0.97 -23.55
C TYR A 405 -16.31 1.46 -23.47
N LEU A 406 -15.34 0.55 -23.52
CA LEU A 406 -13.93 0.91 -23.44
C LEU A 406 -13.46 1.74 -24.64
N GLN A 407 -13.96 1.45 -25.84
CA GLN A 407 -13.53 2.14 -27.07
C GLN A 407 -14.11 3.56 -27.23
N ASN A 408 -15.24 3.84 -26.60
CA ASN A 408 -15.92 5.14 -26.73
C ASN A 408 -15.49 6.18 -25.67
N ARG A 409 -14.51 5.86 -24.82
CA ARG A 409 -14.12 6.65 -23.63
C ARG A 409 -12.62 6.89 -23.59
#